data_AF-A0A0C9ZVS7-F1
#
_entry.id   AF-A0A0C9ZVS7-F1
#
_cell.length_a   1.000
_cell.length_b   1.000
_cell.length_c   1.000
_cell.angle_alpha   90.00
_cell.angle_beta   90.00
_cell.angle_gamma   90.00
#
_symmetry.space_group_name_H-M   'P 1'
#
loop_
_entity.id
_entity.type
_entity.pdbx_description
1 polymer ?
#
loop_
_entity_poly.entity_id
_entity_poly.type
_entity_poly.pdbx_seq_one_letter_code
_entity_poly.pdbx_strand_id
1 'polypeptide(L)'
;MGNVGQFCPLTQPSQPHSHGLPVQSSAPLASITDNPDIVSWFASLDHNEIRNTSGVSFTPFGHILREKGFLCLSQLTPKFVQLQDLQAWLGIEVGMAILIMRYAEEDLNAARSEVHAS
;
A
#
# COMPACT_ATOMS: atom_id res chain seq x y z
N MET A 1 -34.73 50.94 -39.99
CA MET A 1 -35.83 50.59 -39.06
C MET A 1 -35.83 49.07 -38.90
N GLY A 2 -35.84 48.56 -37.66
CA GLY A 2 -36.00 47.13 -37.30
C GLY A 2 -34.69 46.31 -37.34
N ASN A 3 -34.07 45.71 -36.30
CA ASN A 3 -34.36 45.23 -34.94
C ASN A 3 -34.18 43.69 -34.87
N VAL A 4 -33.39 43.23 -33.86
CA VAL A 4 -33.25 41.88 -33.22
C VAL A 4 -33.10 40.63 -34.12
N GLY A 5 -32.21 39.66 -33.87
CA GLY A 5 -31.77 39.05 -32.61
C GLY A 5 -32.24 37.58 -32.57
N GLN A 6 -31.41 36.69 -31.99
CA GLN A 6 -31.71 35.30 -31.55
C GLN A 6 -31.42 34.15 -32.54
N PHE A 7 -30.40 33.33 -32.26
CA PHE A 7 -30.35 32.08 -31.44
C PHE A 7 -30.71 30.83 -32.25
N CYS A 8 -29.69 30.02 -32.54
CA CYS A 8 -29.84 28.71 -33.16
C CYS A 8 -30.55 27.73 -32.21
N PRO A 9 -31.57 26.99 -32.68
CA PRO A 9 -32.01 25.78 -32.02
C PRO A 9 -31.52 24.56 -32.81
N LEU A 10 -30.89 23.58 -32.16
CA LEU A 10 -31.03 22.20 -32.62
C LEU A 10 -31.14 21.24 -31.44
N THR A 11 -32.37 20.80 -31.24
CA THR A 11 -32.84 19.84 -30.27
C THR A 11 -32.49 18.41 -30.72
N GLN A 12 -31.66 17.71 -29.93
CA GLN A 12 -31.75 16.34 -29.35
C GLN A 12 -32.85 15.36 -29.86
N PRO A 13 -32.83 14.01 -29.61
CA PRO A 13 -31.80 12.97 -29.37
C PRO A 13 -31.94 11.74 -30.32
N SER A 14 -30.99 10.79 -30.29
CA SER A 14 -31.27 9.35 -30.48
C SER A 14 -30.13 8.50 -29.91
N GLN A 15 -30.30 7.98 -28.69
CA GLN A 15 -29.74 6.70 -28.26
C GLN A 15 -30.83 5.64 -28.56
N PRO A 16 -30.52 4.35 -28.82
CA PRO A 16 -30.05 3.51 -27.72
C PRO A 16 -29.16 2.29 -28.08
N HIS A 17 -28.61 1.69 -27.01
CA HIS A 17 -28.10 0.31 -26.84
C HIS A 17 -26.59 0.03 -27.00
N SER A 18 -25.99 -0.14 -25.82
CA SER A 18 -25.16 -1.30 -25.39
C SER A 18 -23.88 -1.57 -26.20
N HIS A 19 -22.68 -1.51 -25.63
CA HIS A 19 -22.27 -2.34 -24.51
C HIS A 19 -21.35 -1.59 -23.55
N GLY A 20 -21.67 -1.67 -22.26
CA GLY A 20 -20.74 -1.32 -21.21
C GLY A 20 -19.52 -2.23 -21.27
N LEU A 21 -18.36 -1.61 -21.37
CA LEU A 21 -17.16 -2.18 -20.78
C LEU A 21 -16.90 -1.32 -19.54
N PRO A 22 -16.96 -1.87 -18.32
CA PRO A 22 -16.21 -1.24 -17.26
C PRO A 22 -14.76 -1.23 -17.75
N VAL A 23 -14.11 -0.07 -17.74
CA VAL A 23 -12.65 -0.03 -17.66
C VAL A 23 -12.33 -0.93 -16.47
N GLN A 24 -11.88 -2.15 -16.77
CA GLN A 24 -11.44 -3.10 -15.78
C GLN A 24 -10.29 -2.41 -15.07
N SER A 25 -10.57 -2.00 -13.84
CA SER A 25 -9.58 -1.77 -12.80
C SER A 25 -8.53 -2.87 -12.92
N SER A 26 -7.38 -2.52 -13.50
CA SER A 26 -6.27 -3.44 -13.59
C SER A 26 -5.60 -3.49 -12.22
N ALA A 27 -6.18 -4.30 -11.34
CA ALA A 27 -5.52 -4.90 -10.18
C ALA A 27 -6.32 -6.16 -9.79
N PRO A 28 -5.67 -7.27 -9.40
CA PRO A 28 -4.28 -7.39 -8.98
C PRO A 28 -3.44 -8.22 -9.95
N LEU A 29 -2.16 -7.86 -10.13
CA LEU A 29 -1.14 -8.86 -10.47
C LEU A 29 -1.01 -9.77 -9.24
N ALA A 30 -1.91 -10.74 -9.15
CA ALA A 30 -1.84 -11.83 -8.20
C ALA A 30 -0.71 -12.78 -8.63
N SER A 31 0.53 -12.38 -8.32
CA SER A 31 1.64 -13.28 -7.99
C SER A 31 2.74 -12.47 -7.28
N ILE A 32 2.52 -12.12 -6.01
CA ILE A 32 3.59 -11.69 -5.12
C ILE A 32 3.44 -12.54 -3.86
N THR A 33 3.74 -13.83 -3.96
CA THR A 33 3.60 -14.75 -2.82
C THR A 33 4.76 -14.64 -1.81
N ASP A 34 5.84 -13.92 -2.12
CA ASP A 34 7.05 -14.00 -1.29
C ASP A 34 7.40 -12.71 -0.53
N ASN A 35 6.66 -11.63 -0.77
CA ASN A 35 7.02 -10.32 -0.23
C ASN A 35 5.77 -9.48 0.08
N PRO A 36 5.36 -9.38 1.35
CA PRO A 36 4.13 -8.70 1.71
C PRO A 36 4.21 -7.20 1.40
N ASP A 37 3.06 -6.65 0.97
CA ASP A 37 2.84 -5.22 0.84
C ASP A 37 3.11 -4.52 2.17
N ILE A 38 3.80 -3.39 2.14
CA ILE A 38 4.30 -2.76 3.36
C ILE A 38 3.16 -2.30 4.28
N VAL A 39 2.07 -1.76 3.74
CA VAL A 39 0.94 -1.26 4.53
C VAL A 39 0.20 -2.43 5.17
N SER A 40 -0.04 -3.47 4.37
CA SER A 40 -0.72 -4.68 4.81
C SER A 40 0.08 -5.42 5.88
N TRP A 41 1.42 -5.42 5.77
CA TRP A 41 2.31 -6.00 6.77
C TRP A 41 2.27 -5.23 8.10
N PHE A 42 2.34 -3.89 8.08
CA PHE A 42 2.20 -3.11 9.32
C PHE A 42 0.82 -3.28 9.96
N ALA A 43 -0.25 -3.37 9.16
CA ALA A 43 -1.59 -3.62 9.67
C ALA A 43 -1.74 -5.01 10.32
N SER A 44 -1.04 -6.03 9.82
CA SER A 44 -1.09 -7.36 10.42
C SER A 44 -0.43 -7.41 11.81
N LEU A 45 0.59 -6.57 12.05
CA LEU A 45 1.24 -6.45 13.37
C LEU A 45 0.28 -5.90 14.43
N ASP A 46 -0.65 -5.02 14.06
CA ASP A 46 -1.64 -4.48 15.02
C ASP A 46 -2.53 -5.57 15.61
N HIS A 47 -2.82 -6.60 14.82
CA HIS A 47 -3.67 -7.72 15.21
C HIS A 47 -2.88 -8.90 15.78
N ASN A 48 -1.54 -8.82 15.85
CA ASN A 48 -0.72 -9.91 16.35
C ASN A 48 -0.56 -9.82 17.87
N GLU A 49 -1.36 -10.58 18.61
CA GLU A 49 -1.34 -10.57 20.08
C GLU A 49 0.00 -11.02 20.70
N ILE A 50 0.77 -11.83 19.99
CA ILE A 50 2.08 -12.33 20.46
C ILE A 50 3.14 -11.25 20.32
N ARG A 51 3.12 -10.50 19.21
CA ARG A 51 4.11 -9.47 18.88
C ARG A 51 3.73 -8.09 19.42
N ASN A 52 2.45 -7.78 19.47
CA ASN A 52 1.91 -6.49 19.88
C ASN A 52 1.30 -6.51 21.29
N THR A 53 2.01 -7.11 22.24
CA THR A 53 1.56 -7.21 23.65
C THR A 53 1.40 -5.84 24.32
N SER A 54 2.07 -4.82 23.80
CA SER A 54 2.04 -3.45 24.34
C SER A 54 0.96 -2.56 23.72
N GLY A 55 0.18 -3.07 22.77
CA GLY A 55 -0.91 -2.31 22.11
C GLY A 55 -0.41 -1.12 21.28
N VAL A 56 0.76 -1.27 20.67
CA VAL A 56 1.32 -0.26 19.75
C VAL A 56 0.53 -0.26 18.45
N SER A 57 0.27 0.93 17.90
CA SER A 57 -0.31 1.06 16.56
C SER A 57 0.79 1.16 15.50
N PHE A 58 0.90 0.13 14.68
CA PHE A 58 1.86 -0.07 13.61
C PHE A 58 1.33 0.40 12.25
N THR A 59 0.03 0.30 11.98
CA THR A 59 -0.60 0.73 10.70
C THR A 59 -0.12 2.10 10.19
N PRO A 60 -0.02 3.17 11.02
CA PRO A 60 0.42 4.48 10.54
C PRO A 60 1.82 4.47 9.90
N PHE A 61 2.73 3.63 10.39
CA PHE A 61 4.10 3.55 9.87
C PHE A 61 4.14 3.00 8.45
N GLY A 62 3.26 2.04 8.12
CA GLY A 62 3.15 1.51 6.76
C GLY A 62 2.75 2.59 5.75
N HIS A 63 1.82 3.48 6.11
CA HIS A 63 1.42 4.60 5.27
C HIS A 63 2.55 5.60 5.05
N ILE A 64 3.27 5.98 6.12
CA ILE A 64 4.42 6.89 6.05
C ILE A 64 5.50 6.33 5.10
N LEU A 65 5.79 5.03 5.20
CA LEU A 65 6.78 4.38 4.34
C LEU A 65 6.30 4.29 2.88
N ARG A 66 5.01 4.06 2.66
CA ARG A 66 4.42 4.07 1.32
C ARG A 66 4.53 5.43 0.64
N GLU A 67 4.30 6.52 1.37
CA GLU A 67 4.51 7.88 0.86
C GLU A 67 5.97 8.15 0.48
N LYS A 68 6.92 7.44 1.12
CA LYS A 68 8.35 7.48 0.80
C LYS A 68 8.76 6.53 -0.33
N GLY A 69 7.81 5.82 -0.94
CA GLY A 69 8.08 4.90 -2.06
C GLY A 69 8.46 3.48 -1.67
N PHE A 70 8.38 3.11 -0.39
CA PHE A 70 8.47 1.72 0.03
C PHE A 70 7.15 1.03 -0.28
N LEU A 71 7.20 -0.04 -1.06
CA LEU A 71 6.03 -0.80 -1.49
C LEU A 71 5.98 -2.18 -0.83
N CYS A 72 7.14 -2.77 -0.52
CA CYS A 72 7.21 -4.14 -0.04
C CYS A 72 8.19 -4.30 1.12
N LEU A 73 7.95 -5.31 1.96
CA LEU A 73 8.74 -5.59 3.16
C LEU A 73 10.23 -5.82 2.91
N SER A 74 10.60 -6.46 1.79
CA SER A 74 12.02 -6.72 1.45
C SER A 74 12.87 -5.44 1.33
N GLN A 75 12.24 -4.30 1.11
CA GLN A 75 12.91 -2.99 1.04
C GLN A 75 13.28 -2.45 2.43
N LEU A 76 12.73 -2.99 3.52
CA LEU A 76 13.11 -2.64 4.89
C LEU A 76 14.32 -3.42 5.42
N THR A 77 14.97 -4.24 4.59
CA THR A 77 16.14 -4.99 5.02
C THR A 77 17.35 -4.06 5.27
N PRO A 78 18.30 -4.47 6.14
CA PRO A 78 19.51 -3.69 6.42
C PRO A 78 20.39 -3.37 5.20
N LYS A 79 20.13 -4.03 4.06
CA LYS A 79 20.79 -3.75 2.78
C LYS A 79 20.37 -2.42 2.16
N PHE A 80 19.15 -1.95 2.45
CA PHE A 80 18.56 -0.76 1.83
C PHE A 80 18.23 0.33 2.84
N VAL A 81 17.96 -0.03 4.10
CA VAL A 81 17.52 0.90 5.14
C VAL A 81 18.42 0.75 6.35
N GLN A 82 19.01 1.86 6.82
CA GLN A 82 19.70 1.88 8.09
C GLN A 82 18.73 2.15 9.23
N LEU A 83 19.08 1.68 10.43
CA LEU A 83 18.27 1.88 11.63
C LEU A 83 18.02 3.37 11.94
N GLN A 84 19.00 4.23 11.70
CA GLN A 84 18.88 5.67 11.95
C GLN A 84 17.91 6.35 10.96
N ASP A 85 17.94 5.93 9.70
CA ASP A 85 17.03 6.43 8.67
C ASP A 85 15.59 6.05 9.01
N LEU A 86 15.36 4.80 9.42
CA LEU A 86 14.04 4.33 9.81
C LEU A 86 13.46 5.11 11.00
N GLN A 87 14.29 5.38 12.02
CA GLN A 87 13.90 6.23 13.15
C GLN A 87 13.49 7.63 12.70
N ALA A 88 14.32 8.26 11.87
CA ALA A 88 14.08 9.62 11.39
C ALA A 88 12.82 9.71 10.51
N TRP A 89 12.56 8.70 9.69
CA TRP A 89 11.39 8.67 8.82
C TRP A 89 10.08 8.44 9.55
N LEU A 90 10.10 7.59 10.58
CA LEU A 90 8.91 7.22 11.33
C LEU A 90 8.70 8.07 12.58
N GLY A 91 9.69 8.86 13.00
CA GLY A 91 9.63 9.65 14.23
C GLY A 91 9.53 8.78 15.48
N ILE A 92 10.24 7.65 15.49
CA ILE A 92 10.17 6.63 16.55
C ILE A 92 11.49 6.47 17.30
N GLU A 93 11.39 5.99 18.53
CA GLU A 93 12.53 5.61 19.36
C GLU A 93 13.33 4.44 18.77
N VAL A 94 14.63 4.36 19.11
CA VAL A 94 15.54 3.32 18.62
C VAL A 94 15.02 1.89 18.87
N GLY A 95 14.39 1.66 20.03
CA GLY A 95 13.83 0.35 20.38
C GLY A 95 12.70 -0.08 19.43
N MET A 96 11.85 0.87 19.04
CA MET A 96 10.76 0.64 18.08
C MET A 96 11.29 0.35 16.68
N ALA A 97 12.31 1.08 16.24
CA ALA A 97 12.94 0.83 14.95
C ALA A 97 13.61 -0.55 14.90
N ILE A 98 14.30 -0.96 15.98
CA ILE A 98 14.90 -2.30 16.09
C ILE A 98 13.80 -3.38 16.01
N LEU A 99 12.67 -3.16 16.69
CA LEU A 99 11.55 -4.10 16.69
C LEU A 99 10.97 -4.30 15.29
N ILE A 100 10.72 -3.20 14.57
CA ILE A 100 10.22 -3.23 13.19
C ILE A 100 11.18 -3.98 12.26
N MET A 101 12.48 -3.66 12.31
CA MET A 101 13.47 -4.33 11.46
C MET A 101 13.57 -5.83 11.78
N ARG A 102 13.47 -6.22 13.05
CA ARG A 102 13.48 -7.63 13.47
C ARG A 102 12.27 -8.38 12.92
N TYR A 103 11.07 -7.85 13.09
CA TYR A 103 9.86 -8.50 12.56
C TYR A 103 9.89 -8.60 11.04
N ALA A 104 10.41 -7.58 10.35
CA ALA A 104 10.57 -7.62 8.91
C ALA A 104 11.50 -8.77 8.47
N GLU A 105 12.63 -8.96 9.18
CA GLU A 105 13.57 -10.04 8.89
C GLU A 105 12.96 -11.43 9.19
N GLU A 106 12.27 -11.60 10.31
CA GLU A 106 11.59 -12.84 10.68
C GLU A 106 10.57 -13.25 9.61
N ASP A 107 9.72 -12.32 9.17
CA ASP A 107 8.63 -12.62 8.23
C ASP A 107 9.15 -12.86 6.80
N LEU A 108 10.21 -12.15 6.39
CA LEU A 108 10.89 -12.45 5.12
C LEU A 108 11.56 -13.82 5.14
N ASN A 109 12.12 -14.24 6.27
CA ASN A 109 12.72 -15.56 6.39
C ASN A 109 11.66 -16.67 6.43
N ALA A 110 10.52 -16.45 7.09
CA ALA A 110 9.38 -17.36 7.09
C ALA A 110 8.84 -17.55 5.66
N ALA A 111 8.58 -16.45 4.94
CA ALA A 111 8.11 -16.50 3.56
C ALA A 111 9.05 -17.28 2.62
N ARG A 112 10.36 -17.13 2.78
CA ARG A 112 11.36 -17.89 2.00
C ARG A 112 11.41 -19.38 2.36
N SER A 113 11.13 -19.72 3.61
CA SER A 113 11.23 -21.10 4.10
C SER A 113 10.01 -21.93 3.68
N GLU A 114 8.82 -21.32 3.61
CA GLU A 114 7.59 -21.97 3.13
C GLU A 114 7.69 -22.41 1.66
N VAL A 115 8.40 -21.63 0.83
CA VAL A 115 8.63 -21.92 -0.59
C VAL A 115 9.54 -23.14 -0.80
N HIS A 116 10.46 -23.42 0.12
CA HIS A 116 11.37 -24.58 0.02
C HIS A 116 10.79 -25.88 0.59
N ALA A 117 9.68 -25.80 1.32
CA ALA A 117 9.03 -26.96 1.96
C ALA A 117 7.84 -27.52 1.15
N SER A 118 7.53 -26.93 0.00
CA SER A 118 6.40 -27.31 -0.88
C SER A 118 6.82 -28.14 -2.09
#